data_AF-A0A535B5P0-F1
#
_entry.id   AF-A0A535B5P0-F1
#
_cell.length_a   1.000
_cell.length_b   1.000
_cell.length_c   1.000
_cell.angle_alpha   90.00
_cell.angle_beta   90.00
_cell.angle_gamma   90.00
#
_symmetry.space_group_name_H-M   'P 1'
#
loop_
_entity.id
_entity.type
_entity.pdbx_description
1 polymer ?
#
loop_
_entity_poly.entity_id
_entity_poly.type
_entity_poly.pdbx_seq_one_letter_code
_entity_poly.pdbx_strand_id
1 'polypeptide(L)'
;MSQDGYRKPVPTPSPESKRYWEGCRNHELWLPFCRDCEAFYFYPRDFCPSCFSWDIEWRKGSGRGRIYTYAIQHRAWHPGWQDEVPYVTALVQLDEGPRLYTNIVGVDPDPAQIDCDMPVEVTFEDITEEISLPKFRLVS
;
A
#
# COMPACT_ATOMS: atom_id res chain seq x y z
N MET A 1 -5.94 -24.73 1.47
CA MET A 1 -4.52 -24.59 1.10
C MET A 1 -4.51 -23.81 -0.21
N SER A 2 -4.06 -22.55 -0.21
CA SER A 2 -3.94 -21.74 -1.44
C SER A 2 -2.91 -22.40 -2.37
N GLN A 3 -3.19 -22.41 -3.68
CA GLN A 3 -2.48 -23.23 -4.65
C GLN A 3 -1.03 -22.78 -4.97
N ASP A 4 -0.55 -21.64 -4.45
CA ASP A 4 0.73 -21.05 -4.87
C ASP A 4 1.83 -20.95 -3.79
N GLY A 5 1.71 -21.70 -2.69
CA GLY A 5 2.76 -21.71 -1.66
C GLY A 5 2.91 -20.40 -0.86
N TYR A 6 2.14 -19.35 -1.16
CA TYR A 6 2.01 -18.13 -0.34
C TYR A 6 1.32 -18.46 0.99
N ARG A 7 2.01 -18.20 2.11
CA ARG A 7 1.60 -18.61 3.47
C ARG A 7 1.09 -17.47 4.35
N LYS A 8 1.07 -16.23 3.86
CA LYS A 8 0.56 -15.07 4.60
C LYS A 8 -0.93 -14.86 4.31
N PRO A 9 -1.64 -14.06 5.12
CA PRO A 9 -3.03 -13.71 4.84
C PRO A 9 -3.16 -13.01 3.48
N VAL A 10 -4.14 -13.43 2.71
CA VAL A 10 -4.49 -12.85 1.41
C VAL A 10 -5.65 -11.87 1.62
N PRO A 11 -5.55 -10.60 1.16
CA PRO A 11 -6.67 -9.67 1.21
C PRO A 11 -7.91 -10.22 0.50
N THR A 12 -9.08 -9.90 1.02
CA THR A 12 -10.36 -10.19 0.36
C THR A 12 -10.93 -8.89 -0.19
N PRO A 13 -10.91 -8.67 -1.52
CA PRO A 13 -11.53 -7.50 -2.14
C PRO A 13 -13.01 -7.37 -1.77
N SER A 14 -13.40 -6.18 -1.35
CA SER A 14 -14.80 -5.76 -1.20
C SER A 14 -15.27 -5.02 -2.47
N PRO A 15 -16.58 -4.81 -2.68
CA PRO A 15 -17.08 -4.00 -3.80
C PRO A 15 -16.40 -2.63 -3.90
N GLU A 16 -16.22 -1.94 -2.77
CA GLU A 16 -15.66 -0.59 -2.67
C GLU A 16 -14.15 -0.56 -2.97
N SER A 17 -13.45 -1.68 -2.77
CA SER A 17 -12.00 -1.80 -3.01
C SER A 17 -11.66 -2.52 -4.32
N LYS A 18 -12.65 -2.97 -5.08
CA LYS A 18 -12.46 -3.73 -6.33
C LYS A 18 -11.51 -3.02 -7.30
N ARG A 19 -11.75 -1.73 -7.58
CA ARG A 19 -10.92 -0.95 -8.51
C ARG A 19 -9.48 -0.80 -8.05
N TYR A 20 -9.25 -0.67 -6.74
CA TYR A 20 -7.90 -0.62 -6.16
C TYR A 20 -7.16 -1.94 -6.40
N TRP A 21 -7.80 -3.09 -6.15
CA TRP A 21 -7.18 -4.39 -6.34
C TRP A 21 -6.96 -4.75 -7.82
N GLU A 22 -7.90 -4.41 -8.71
CA GLU A 22 -7.71 -4.51 -10.16
C GLU A 22 -6.53 -3.66 -10.64
N GLY A 23 -6.40 -2.44 -10.10
CA GLY A 23 -5.23 -1.59 -10.34
C GLY A 23 -3.94 -2.27 -9.88
N CYS A 24 -3.91 -2.75 -8.64
CA CYS A 24 -2.71 -3.41 -8.08
C CYS A 24 -2.31 -4.63 -8.89
N ARG A 25 -3.26 -5.45 -9.36
CA ARG A 25 -3.01 -6.59 -10.25
C ARG A 25 -2.33 -6.18 -11.56
N ASN A 26 -2.66 -4.99 -12.07
CA ASN A 26 -2.04 -4.41 -13.26
C ASN A 26 -0.78 -3.58 -12.94
N HIS A 27 -0.29 -3.65 -11.70
CA HIS A 27 0.83 -2.86 -11.18
C HIS A 27 0.60 -1.35 -11.29
N GLU A 28 -0.63 -0.92 -11.03
CA GLU A 28 -1.04 0.47 -11.01
C GLU A 28 -1.68 0.87 -9.67
N LEU A 29 -1.22 1.96 -9.06
CA LEU A 29 -1.84 2.49 -7.86
C LEU A 29 -3.02 3.41 -8.22
N TRP A 30 -4.24 2.92 -8.03
CA TRP A 30 -5.47 3.71 -8.22
C TRP A 30 -6.03 4.17 -6.89
N LEU A 31 -6.42 5.44 -6.81
CA LEU A 31 -6.95 6.06 -5.59
C LEU A 31 -8.32 6.69 -5.87
N PRO A 32 -9.24 6.67 -4.90
CA PRO A 32 -10.48 7.43 -5.02
C PRO A 32 -10.19 8.93 -4.89
N PHE A 33 -10.91 9.71 -5.70
CA PHE A 33 -10.85 11.16 -5.79
C PHE A 33 -12.28 11.71 -5.68
N CYS A 34 -12.50 12.60 -4.72
CA CYS A 34 -13.78 13.29 -4.58
C CYS A 34 -13.81 14.50 -5.50
N ARG A 35 -14.81 14.58 -6.39
CA ARG A 35 -14.94 15.71 -7.32
C ARG A 35 -15.43 17.00 -6.65
N ASP A 36 -16.17 16.88 -5.55
CA ASP A 36 -16.72 18.06 -4.85
C ASP A 36 -15.69 18.80 -4.00
N CYS A 37 -14.79 18.10 -3.31
CA CYS A 37 -13.70 18.72 -2.52
C CYS A 37 -12.33 18.63 -3.20
N GLU A 38 -12.29 18.11 -4.43
CA GLU A 38 -11.11 17.99 -5.28
C GLU A 38 -9.90 17.33 -4.61
N ALA A 39 -10.15 16.30 -3.79
CA ALA A 39 -9.13 15.65 -2.99
C ALA A 39 -9.12 14.14 -3.15
N PHE A 40 -7.91 13.57 -3.16
CA PHE A 40 -7.69 12.13 -3.00
C PHE A 40 -7.89 11.71 -1.55
N TYR A 41 -8.33 10.48 -1.34
CA TYR A 41 -8.38 9.87 -0.01
C TYR A 41 -8.05 8.38 -0.05
N PHE A 42 -7.79 7.81 1.12
CA PHE A 42 -7.61 6.38 1.32
C PHE A 42 -7.93 6.05 2.80
N TYR A 43 -8.59 4.95 3.15
CA TYR A 43 -8.95 3.75 2.37
C TYR A 43 -10.18 3.89 1.46
N PRO A 44 -10.38 2.97 0.48
CA PRO A 44 -11.55 2.97 -0.41
C PRO A 44 -12.89 2.88 0.34
N ARG A 45 -13.81 3.75 -0.07
CA ARG A 45 -15.18 3.94 0.43
C ARG A 45 -16.02 4.54 -0.70
N ASP A 46 -17.32 4.32 -0.71
CA ASP A 46 -18.24 4.88 -1.74
C ASP A 46 -18.57 6.37 -1.55
N PHE A 47 -18.18 6.96 -0.42
CA PHE A 47 -18.37 8.38 -0.14
C PHE A 47 -17.09 8.98 0.45
N CYS A 48 -16.93 10.30 0.25
CA CYS A 48 -15.77 11.04 0.71
C CYS A 48 -15.78 11.15 2.24
N PRO A 49 -14.70 10.73 2.94
CA PRO A 49 -14.65 10.82 4.41
C PRO A 49 -14.51 12.27 4.92
N SER A 50 -14.20 13.22 4.04
CA SER A 50 -14.02 14.63 4.39
C SER A 50 -15.30 15.46 4.25
N CYS A 51 -16.00 15.34 3.12
CA CYS A 51 -17.19 16.15 2.83
C CYS A 51 -18.50 15.35 2.70
N PHE A 52 -18.44 14.02 2.84
CA PHE A 52 -19.59 13.09 2.70
C PHE A 52 -20.27 13.07 1.33
N SER A 53 -19.65 13.67 0.31
CA SER A 53 -20.11 13.54 -1.07
C SER A 53 -20.01 12.11 -1.58
N TRP A 54 -20.94 11.72 -2.43
CA TRP A 54 -20.96 10.47 -3.18
C TRP A 54 -20.35 10.62 -4.58
N ASP A 55 -19.93 11.84 -4.96
CA ASP A 55 -19.34 12.11 -6.26
C ASP A 55 -17.86 11.72 -6.30
N ILE A 56 -17.63 10.41 -6.32
CA ILE A 56 -16.32 9.78 -6.26
C ILE A 56 -15.95 9.21 -7.62
N GLU A 57 -14.76 9.57 -8.10
CA GLU A 57 -14.13 8.92 -9.24
C GLU A 57 -12.82 8.26 -8.82
N TRP A 58 -12.25 7.44 -9.71
CA TRP A 58 -10.95 6.80 -9.49
C TRP A 58 -9.92 7.39 -10.44
N ARG A 59 -8.78 7.79 -9.89
CA ARG A 59 -7.64 8.32 -10.66
C ARG A 59 -6.39 7.50 -10.36
N LYS A 60 -5.55 7.31 -11.37
CA LYS A 60 -4.23 6.68 -11.21
C LYS A 60 -3.31 7.67 -10.49
N GLY A 61 -2.75 7.26 -9.36
CA GLY A 61 -1.71 8.00 -8.66
C GLY A 61 -0.34 7.82 -9.33
N SER A 62 0.60 8.70 -9.01
CA SER A 62 1.99 8.62 -9.46
C SER A 62 2.73 7.43 -8.87
N GLY A 63 2.23 6.89 -7.74
CA GLY A 63 2.90 5.83 -7.00
C GLY A 63 4.10 6.31 -6.19
N ARG A 64 4.25 7.63 -6.02
CA ARG A 64 5.37 8.22 -5.27
C ARG A 64 4.91 8.72 -3.91
N GLY A 65 5.86 8.82 -2.99
CA GLY A 65 5.61 9.41 -1.69
C GLY A 65 6.87 9.49 -0.85
N ARG A 66 6.66 9.67 0.45
CA ARG A 66 7.71 9.73 1.47
C ARG A 66 7.35 8.85 2.65
N ILE A 67 8.35 8.30 3.33
CA ILE A 67 8.13 7.59 4.59
C ILE A 67 7.61 8.59 5.63
N TYR A 68 6.36 8.47 6.04
CA TYR A 68 5.80 9.29 7.12
C TYR A 68 6.28 8.79 8.48
N THR A 69 6.24 7.47 8.67
CA THR A 69 6.81 6.78 9.82
C THR A 69 7.02 5.31 9.47
N TYR A 70 7.93 4.63 10.17
CA TYR A 70 8.24 3.23 9.95
C TYR A 70 8.49 2.47 11.25
N ALA A 71 8.47 1.14 11.17
CA ALA A 71 8.89 0.25 12.23
C ALA A 71 9.60 -0.97 11.63
N ILE A 72 10.67 -1.42 12.29
CA ILE A 72 11.36 -2.68 11.97
C ILE A 72 10.75 -3.77 12.85
N GLN A 73 10.13 -4.75 12.21
CA GLN A 73 9.40 -5.82 12.85
C GLN A 73 10.33 -7.01 13.10
N HIS A 74 10.80 -7.18 14.33
CA HIS A 74 11.63 -8.31 14.74
C HIS A 74 10.83 -9.55 15.17
N ARG A 75 9.49 -9.46 15.20
CA ARG A 75 8.60 -10.56 15.59
C ARG A 75 7.53 -10.74 14.52
N ALA A 76 7.37 -11.99 14.09
CA ALA A 76 6.33 -12.35 13.14
C ALA A 76 4.98 -12.42 13.87
N TRP A 77 4.01 -11.62 13.42
CA TRP A 77 2.65 -11.63 13.97
C TRP A 77 1.82 -12.82 13.45
N HIS A 78 2.21 -13.40 12.31
CA HIS A 78 1.61 -14.56 11.69
C HIS A 78 2.71 -15.54 11.22
N PRO A 79 2.51 -16.88 11.30
CA PRO A 79 3.53 -17.86 10.92
C PRO A 79 4.11 -17.67 9.51
N GLY A 80 3.31 -17.17 8.57
CA GLY A 80 3.74 -16.85 7.21
C GLY A 80 4.80 -15.74 7.09
N TRP A 81 5.15 -15.03 8.17
CA TRP A 81 6.21 -14.01 8.20
C TRP A 81 7.46 -14.46 8.98
N GLN A 82 7.50 -15.70 9.48
CA GLN A 82 8.61 -16.19 10.32
C GLN A 82 9.96 -16.14 9.62
N ASP A 83 9.98 -16.41 8.31
CA ASP A 83 11.22 -16.45 7.52
C ASP A 83 11.65 -15.07 7.02
N GLU A 84 10.87 -14.03 7.30
CA GLU A 84 11.08 -12.66 6.79
C GLU A 84 11.41 -11.65 7.90
N VAL A 85 11.46 -12.06 9.16
CA VAL A 85 11.92 -11.17 10.22
C VAL A 85 13.46 -11.06 10.18
N PRO A 86 14.02 -9.85 10.37
CA PRO A 86 13.32 -8.56 10.47
C PRO A 86 12.86 -8.02 9.10
N TYR A 87 11.72 -7.31 9.09
CA TYR A 87 11.19 -6.60 7.90
C TYR A 87 10.68 -5.20 8.27
N VAL A 88 10.53 -4.33 7.27
CA VAL A 88 10.10 -2.94 7.48
C VAL A 88 8.63 -2.78 7.16
N THR A 89 7.87 -2.21 8.08
CA THR A 89 6.52 -1.68 7.83
C THR A 89 6.55 -0.16 7.87
N ALA A 90 5.74 0.50 7.04
CA ALA A 90 5.68 1.95 7.00
C ALA A 90 4.27 2.47 6.71
N LEU A 91 4.01 3.69 7.18
CA LEU A 91 3.01 4.56 6.57
C LEU A 91 3.73 5.42 5.54
N VAL A 92 3.33 5.32 4.29
CA VAL A 92 3.83 6.19 3.21
C VAL A 92 2.84 7.33 3.03
N GLN A 93 3.33 8.56 3.12
CA GLN A 93 2.61 9.76 2.70
C GLN A 93 2.75 9.88 1.18
N LEU A 94 1.66 9.63 0.45
CA LEU A 94 1.66 9.74 -1.02
C LEU A 94 1.69 11.21 -1.44
N ASP A 95 2.25 11.47 -2.62
CA ASP A 95 2.29 12.80 -3.24
C ASP A 95 0.88 13.38 -3.43
N GLU A 96 -0.12 12.52 -3.67
CA GLU A 96 -1.53 12.90 -3.81
C GLU A 96 -2.20 13.35 -2.50
N GLY A 97 -1.57 13.10 -1.34
CA GLY A 97 -2.08 13.50 -0.02
C GLY A 97 -2.55 12.39 0.94
N PRO A 98 -3.12 11.23 0.53
CA PRO A 98 -3.47 10.19 1.49
C PRO A 98 -2.26 9.39 1.96
N ARG A 99 -2.45 8.64 3.05
CA ARG A 99 -1.43 7.73 3.60
C ARG A 99 -1.78 6.27 3.34
N LEU A 100 -0.76 5.46 3.06
CA LEU A 100 -0.91 4.04 2.78
C LEU A 100 0.00 3.23 3.72
N TYR A 101 -0.58 2.26 4.42
CA TYR A 101 0.18 1.31 5.25
C TYR A 101 0.70 0.15 4.41
N THR A 102 2.01 -0.08 4.43
CA THR A 102 2.71 -1.01 3.54
C THR A 102 4.04 -1.49 4.12
N ASN A 103 4.84 -2.22 3.33
CA ASN A 103 6.23 -2.53 3.62
C ASN A 103 7.18 -1.72 2.74
N ILE A 104 8.36 -1.42 3.29
CA ILE A 104 9.50 -0.98 2.50
C ILE A 104 10.33 -2.23 2.16
N VAL A 105 10.59 -2.45 0.88
CA VAL A 105 11.29 -3.62 0.35
C VAL A 105 12.56 -3.21 -0.40
N GLY A 106 13.49 -4.16 -0.57
CA GLY A 106 14.76 -3.90 -1.24
C GLY A 106 15.74 -3.06 -0.43
N VAL A 107 15.53 -2.96 0.89
CA VAL A 107 16.42 -2.28 1.84
C VAL A 107 16.67 -3.20 3.03
N ASP A 108 17.88 -3.15 3.57
CA ASP A 108 18.18 -3.86 4.80
C ASP A 108 17.38 -3.26 5.97
N PRO A 109 16.76 -4.08 6.83
CA PRO A 109 15.96 -3.64 7.97
C PRO A 109 16.86 -3.15 9.12
N ASP A 110 17.58 -2.06 8.86
CA ASP A 110 18.53 -1.41 9.76
C ASP A 110 18.12 0.07 9.95
N PRO A 111 18.00 0.57 11.19
CA PRO A 111 17.67 1.99 11.45
C PRO A 111 18.69 2.98 10.85
N ALA A 112 19.90 2.55 10.49
CA ALA A 112 20.87 3.39 9.79
C ALA A 112 20.58 3.55 8.29
N GLN A 113 19.71 2.72 7.70
CA GLN A 113 19.38 2.72 6.26
C GLN A 113 18.04 3.38 5.95
N ILE A 114 17.22 3.65 6.97
CA ILE A 114 15.83 4.08 6.79
C ILE A 114 15.53 5.21 7.76
N ASP A 115 15.02 6.31 7.23
CA ASP A 115 14.55 7.44 8.00
C ASP A 115 13.17 7.89 7.50
N CYS A 116 12.46 8.64 8.35
CA CYS A 116 11.33 9.42 7.91
C CYS A 116 11.76 10.36 6.78
N ASP A 117 10.80 10.80 5.97
CA ASP A 117 11.02 11.71 4.85
C ASP A 117 11.87 11.15 3.69
N MET A 118 12.36 9.91 3.73
CA MET A 118 13.00 9.32 2.55
C MET A 118 11.99 9.13 1.41
N PRO A 119 12.36 9.48 0.16
CA PRO A 119 11.49 9.32 -0.99
C PRO A 119 11.32 7.83 -1.34
N VAL A 120 10.10 7.45 -1.70
CA VAL A 120 9.75 6.09 -2.06
C VAL A 120 8.88 6.04 -3.32
N GLU A 121 8.95 4.92 -4.02
CA GLU A 121 8.12 4.60 -5.18
C GLU A 121 7.46 3.23 -4.97
N VAL A 122 6.21 3.12 -5.42
CA VAL A 122 5.43 1.90 -5.35
C VAL A 122 6.06 0.80 -6.22
N THR A 123 6.04 -0.41 -5.70
CA THR A 123 6.34 -1.65 -6.42
C THR A 123 5.28 -2.67 -6.04
N PHE A 124 5.12 -3.73 -6.83
CA PHE A 124 4.06 -4.72 -6.62
C PHE A 124 4.66 -6.10 -6.38
N GLU A 125 4.09 -6.81 -5.41
CA GLU A 125 4.37 -8.22 -5.12
C GLU A 125 3.15 -9.04 -5.53
N ASP A 126 3.29 -9.84 -6.58
CA ASP A 126 2.23 -10.76 -7.03
C ASP A 126 2.16 -11.95 -6.07
N ILE A 127 1.03 -12.10 -5.35
CA ILE A 127 0.87 -13.14 -4.31
C ILE A 127 -0.11 -14.24 -4.72
N THR A 128 -0.97 -13.98 -5.69
CA THR A 128 -1.82 -14.93 -6.41
C THR A 128 -2.04 -14.41 -7.84
N GLU A 129 -2.68 -15.19 -8.71
CA GLU A 129 -3.04 -14.73 -10.07
C GLU A 129 -3.95 -13.47 -10.09
N GLU A 130 -4.67 -13.20 -8.99
CA GLU A 130 -5.67 -12.12 -8.90
C GLU A 130 -5.26 -10.97 -7.99
N ILE A 131 -4.32 -11.19 -7.07
CA ILE A 131 -3.95 -10.21 -6.04
C ILE A 131 -2.45 -9.92 -6.10
N SER A 132 -2.15 -8.63 -6.28
CA SER A 132 -0.83 -8.06 -6.06
C SER A 132 -0.87 -7.06 -4.91
N LEU A 133 0.12 -7.11 -4.03
CA LEU A 133 0.24 -6.17 -2.91
C LEU A 133 1.09 -4.97 -3.31
N PRO A 134 0.62 -3.72 -3.13
CA PRO A 134 1.48 -2.56 -3.28
C PRO A 134 2.44 -2.47 -2.09
N LYS A 135 3.72 -2.57 -2.41
CA LYS A 135 4.89 -2.32 -1.55
C LYS A 135 5.56 -1.03 -1.99
N PHE A 136 6.57 -0.58 -1.25
CA PHE A 136 7.36 0.58 -1.62
C PHE A 136 8.84 0.27 -1.54
N ARG A 137 9.64 0.91 -2.38
CA ARG A 137 11.11 0.87 -2.34
C ARG A 137 11.64 2.29 -2.22
N LEU A 138 12.82 2.44 -1.60
CA LEU A 138 13.51 3.72 -1.57
C LEU A 138 13.87 4.15 -2.99
N VAL A 139 13.74 5.46 -3.27
CA VAL A 139 14.27 6.07 -4.50
C VAL A 139 15.66 6.62 -4.17
N SER A 140 16.65 6.22 -4.97
CA SER A 140 18.03 6.72 -4.91
C SER A 140 18.15 8.16 -5.38
#